data_AF-A0A2H3KVJ6-F1
#
_entry.id   AF-A0A2H3KVJ6-F1
#
_cell.length_a   1.000
_cell.length_b   1.000
_cell.length_c   1.000
_cell.angle_alpha   90.00
_cell.angle_beta   90.00
_cell.angle_gamma   90.00
#
_symmetry.space_group_name_H-M   'P 1'
#
loop_
_entity.id
_entity.type
_entity.pdbx_description
1 polymer ?
#
loop_
_entity_poly.entity_id
_entity_poly.type
_entity_poly.pdbx_seq_one_letter_code
_entity_poly.pdbx_strand_id
1 'polypeptide(L)'
;MKKIVLIAILVLYIGKISAQHNAWMDTYIYNVRLPKALNNHPGIYIKIVYNGESLLSTHQWIGSHDRKIETAFTYHEMATNVLNNVKLPIVLPAKTYSWIINKKIVDEMELHPEKFKMEVITTGKPIEKYELPQQFDLKSDYAVEVITLQKMTKEARNLVFYSSNVFLNVEQKKATINTINKASKVKNDTIISFSVRDDGIPKWLSIVDAAYKPNNSHSRVTEILEYKGYWYNEKLYIRQKPQKPKIALSCNVPYTITDVDGNTCSGMSGAGAFSTGNCKEIIKNKSIKVAVWVNP
;
A
#
# COMPACT_ATOMS: atom_id res chain seq x y z
N MET A 1 37.80 -19.97 -45.45
CA MET A 1 37.93 -18.75 -44.62
C MET A 1 36.60 -18.04 -44.32
N LYS A 2 35.76 -17.68 -45.31
CA LYS A 2 34.52 -16.89 -45.07
C LYS A 2 33.50 -17.53 -44.11
N LYS A 3 33.32 -18.87 -44.12
CA LYS A 3 32.36 -19.58 -43.26
C LYS A 3 32.76 -19.62 -41.78
N ILE A 4 34.05 -19.74 -41.46
CA ILE A 4 34.56 -19.81 -40.08
C ILE A 4 34.43 -18.43 -39.40
N VAL A 5 34.72 -17.36 -40.13
CA VAL A 5 34.52 -15.98 -39.64
C VAL A 5 33.04 -15.70 -39.36
N LEU A 6 32.13 -16.20 -40.22
CA LEU A 6 30.69 -16.03 -40.03
C LEU A 6 30.16 -16.77 -38.80
N ILE A 7 30.65 -18.01 -38.55
CA ILE A 7 30.31 -18.78 -37.35
C ILE A 7 30.87 -18.10 -36.09
N ALA A 8 32.11 -17.59 -36.13
CA ALA A 8 32.69 -16.87 -35.00
C ALA A 8 31.91 -15.58 -34.68
N ILE A 9 31.48 -14.83 -35.69
CA ILE A 9 30.62 -13.65 -35.51
C ILE A 9 29.26 -14.07 -34.93
N LEU A 10 28.65 -15.15 -35.42
CA LEU A 10 27.36 -15.65 -34.92
C LEU A 10 27.47 -16.08 -33.45
N VAL A 11 28.51 -16.84 -33.08
CA VAL A 11 28.76 -17.28 -31.70
C VAL A 11 29.01 -16.09 -30.77
N LEU A 12 29.78 -15.08 -31.21
CA LEU A 12 29.98 -13.84 -30.45
C LEU A 12 28.67 -13.04 -30.29
N TYR A 13 27.82 -13.03 -31.32
CA TYR A 13 26.53 -12.34 -31.29
C TYR A 13 25.53 -13.03 -30.35
N ILE A 14 25.43 -14.37 -30.42
CA ILE A 14 24.60 -15.19 -29.52
C ILE A 14 25.08 -15.06 -28.07
N GLY A 15 26.41 -15.08 -27.85
CA GLY A 15 27.00 -14.86 -26.53
C GLY A 15 26.66 -13.49 -25.94
N LYS A 16 26.67 -12.43 -26.75
CA LYS A 16 26.28 -11.07 -26.32
C LYS A 16 24.78 -10.97 -25.96
N ILE A 17 23.91 -11.64 -26.72
CA ILE A 17 22.46 -11.65 -26.46
C ILE A 17 22.15 -12.42 -25.18
N SER A 18 22.75 -13.60 -24.99
CA SER A 18 22.58 -14.41 -23.77
C SER A 18 23.11 -13.69 -22.52
N ALA A 19 24.28 -13.04 -22.61
CA ALA A 19 24.85 -12.25 -21.52
C ALA A 19 23.97 -11.05 -21.14
N GLN A 20 23.36 -10.35 -22.11
CA GLN A 20 22.41 -9.28 -21.83
C GLN A 20 21.11 -9.76 -21.20
N HIS A 21 20.61 -10.94 -21.58
CA HIS A 21 19.36 -11.49 -21.06
C HIS A 21 19.50 -11.94 -19.59
N ASN A 22 20.65 -12.48 -19.20
CA ASN A 22 20.91 -12.92 -17.82
C ASN A 22 21.54 -11.83 -16.95
N ALA A 23 21.84 -10.65 -17.50
CA ALA A 23 22.54 -9.61 -16.76
C ALA A 23 21.80 -9.14 -15.49
N TRP A 24 20.47 -9.28 -15.48
CA TRP A 24 19.59 -8.79 -14.43
C TRP A 24 19.09 -9.86 -13.46
N MET A 25 19.65 -11.06 -13.54
CA MET A 25 19.45 -12.10 -12.54
C MET A 25 19.93 -11.60 -11.18
N ASP A 26 19.25 -11.99 -10.10
CA ASP A 26 19.57 -11.59 -8.72
C ASP A 26 19.54 -10.08 -8.47
N THR A 27 18.96 -9.29 -9.38
CA THR A 27 18.72 -7.86 -9.20
C THR A 27 17.23 -7.62 -8.95
N TYR A 28 16.91 -6.87 -7.91
CA TYR A 28 15.53 -6.64 -7.46
C TYR A 28 15.23 -5.14 -7.35
N ILE A 29 13.95 -4.81 -7.48
CA ILE A 29 13.40 -3.47 -7.27
C ILE A 29 12.43 -3.51 -6.10
N TYR A 30 12.60 -2.57 -5.17
CA TYR A 30 11.68 -2.32 -4.08
C TYR A 30 11.01 -0.97 -4.28
N ASN A 31 9.68 -0.93 -4.27
CA ASN A 31 8.94 0.28 -4.52
C ASN A 31 8.08 0.69 -3.33
N VAL A 32 8.06 1.98 -3.06
CA VAL A 32 7.34 2.59 -1.96
C VAL A 32 6.58 3.83 -2.45
N ARG A 33 5.39 4.05 -1.92
CA ARG A 33 4.61 5.27 -2.14
C ARG A 33 4.22 5.90 -0.81
N LEU A 34 4.41 7.21 -0.73
CA LEU A 34 3.96 8.02 0.39
C LEU A 34 2.57 8.60 0.11
N PRO A 35 1.87 9.10 1.13
CA PRO A 35 0.65 9.88 0.94
C PRO A 35 0.90 11.04 -0.03
N LYS A 36 -0.08 11.37 -0.88
CA LYS A 36 0.07 12.36 -1.97
C LYS A 36 0.68 13.69 -1.52
N ALA A 37 0.41 14.15 -0.30
CA ALA A 37 0.94 15.40 0.25
C ALA A 37 2.45 15.35 0.53
N LEU A 38 3.03 14.15 0.70
CA LEU A 38 4.44 13.92 1.00
C LEU A 38 5.22 13.39 -0.20
N ASN A 39 4.55 12.67 -1.11
CA ASN A 39 5.20 11.87 -2.14
C ASN A 39 6.13 12.66 -3.08
N ASN A 40 5.79 13.91 -3.41
CA ASN A 40 6.64 14.83 -4.21
C ASN A 40 7.14 16.04 -3.39
N HIS A 41 7.24 15.89 -2.07
CA HIS A 41 7.77 16.98 -1.25
C HIS A 41 9.30 16.98 -1.31
N PRO A 42 9.96 18.06 -1.75
CA PRO A 42 11.41 18.08 -1.99
C PRO A 42 12.25 17.87 -0.72
N GLY A 43 11.66 18.14 0.45
CA GLY A 43 12.29 17.92 1.75
C GLY A 43 11.95 16.56 2.38
N ILE A 44 11.41 15.59 1.66
CA ILE A 44 11.17 14.22 2.17
C ILE A 44 12.24 13.28 1.64
N TYR A 45 12.71 12.40 2.52
CA TYR A 45 13.69 11.38 2.20
C TYR A 45 13.31 10.07 2.86
N ILE A 46 13.51 8.94 2.16
CA ILE A 46 13.31 7.60 2.71
C ILE A 46 14.67 6.92 2.74
N LYS A 47 15.28 6.87 3.92
CA LYS A 47 16.56 6.20 4.12
C LYS A 47 16.36 4.79 4.69
N ILE A 48 17.41 3.99 4.62
CA ILE A 48 17.39 2.61 5.05
C ILE A 48 18.22 2.49 6.32
N VAL A 49 17.61 1.89 7.33
CA VAL A 49 18.20 1.66 8.64
C VAL A 49 18.39 0.15 8.79
N TYR A 50 19.60 -0.27 9.10
CA TYR A 50 19.98 -1.64 9.38
C TYR A 50 20.46 -1.76 10.82
N ASN A 51 19.79 -2.57 11.62
CA ASN A 51 20.09 -2.79 13.05
C ASN A 51 20.17 -1.47 13.87
N GLY A 52 19.24 -0.54 13.61
CA GLY A 52 19.19 0.77 14.27
C GLY A 52 20.18 1.81 13.74
N GLU A 53 21.08 1.43 12.84
CA GLU A 53 22.07 2.33 12.23
C GLU A 53 21.77 2.60 10.76
N SER A 54 22.31 3.68 10.20
CA SER A 54 22.15 3.91 8.76
C SER A 54 22.88 2.82 7.99
N LEU A 55 22.21 2.22 6.99
CA LEU A 55 22.85 1.21 6.15
C LEU A 55 24.11 1.81 5.53
N LEU A 56 25.23 1.08 5.60
CA LEU A 56 26.46 1.49 4.94
C LEU A 56 26.39 1.11 3.47
N SER A 57 26.76 2.07 2.63
CA SER A 57 26.75 1.85 1.18
C SER A 57 27.91 0.94 0.78
N THR A 58 27.59 -0.21 0.19
CA THR A 58 28.56 -1.22 -0.23
C THR A 58 28.47 -1.48 -1.73
N HIS A 59 29.59 -1.92 -2.30
CA HIS A 59 29.68 -2.39 -3.68
C HIS A 59 29.04 -3.78 -3.80
N GLN A 60 28.15 -3.92 -4.78
CA GLN A 60 27.41 -5.15 -5.05
C GLN A 60 27.20 -5.29 -6.56
N TRP A 61 27.08 -6.54 -7.02
CA TRP A 61 26.73 -6.84 -8.39
C TRP A 61 25.25 -6.54 -8.66
N ILE A 62 25.00 -5.57 -9.56
CA ILE A 62 23.68 -5.13 -10.01
C ILE A 62 23.70 -5.05 -11.54
N GLY A 63 22.82 -5.79 -12.20
CA GLY A 63 22.79 -5.80 -13.67
C GLY A 63 24.11 -6.28 -14.29
N SER A 64 24.77 -7.27 -13.68
CA SER A 64 26.13 -7.76 -14.01
C SER A 64 27.24 -6.70 -13.99
N HIS A 65 27.07 -5.62 -13.23
CA HIS A 65 28.12 -4.64 -12.99
C HIS A 65 28.31 -4.45 -11.49
N ASP A 66 29.56 -4.25 -11.05
CA ASP A 66 29.83 -3.82 -9.69
C ASP A 66 29.39 -2.37 -9.50
N ARG A 67 28.48 -2.13 -8.56
CA ARG A 67 27.87 -0.82 -8.29
C ARG A 67 27.69 -0.61 -6.80
N LYS A 68 27.86 0.64 -6.39
CA LYS A 68 27.53 1.09 -5.05
C LYS A 68 26.01 1.09 -4.86
N ILE A 69 25.50 0.34 -3.89
CA ILE A 69 24.07 0.37 -3.53
C ILE A 69 23.80 1.61 -2.69
N GLU A 70 22.89 2.44 -3.17
CA GLU A 70 22.43 3.62 -2.44
C GLU A 70 21.69 3.22 -1.16
N THR A 71 21.81 4.02 -0.11
CA THR A 71 21.26 3.71 1.23
C THR A 71 19.91 4.36 1.46
N ALA A 72 19.24 4.72 0.37
CA ALA A 72 17.98 5.42 0.36
C ALA A 72 17.22 5.15 -0.93
N PHE A 73 15.90 5.34 -0.85
CA PHE A 73 15.04 5.30 -2.01
C PHE A 73 15.17 6.58 -2.82
N THR A 74 15.02 6.46 -4.13
CA THR A 74 15.03 7.58 -5.06
C THR A 74 13.65 7.82 -5.62
N TYR A 75 13.17 9.05 -5.49
CA TYR A 75 11.90 9.48 -6.04
C TYR A 75 11.99 9.74 -7.53
N HIS A 76 10.96 9.33 -8.27
CA HIS A 76 10.77 9.72 -9.67
C HIS A 76 9.34 10.20 -9.90
N GLU A 77 9.21 11.47 -10.29
CA GLU A 77 7.92 12.10 -10.62
C GLU A 77 7.29 11.45 -11.87
N MET A 78 8.11 11.14 -12.88
CA MET A 78 7.69 10.52 -14.14
C MET A 78 8.14 9.07 -14.22
N ALA A 79 7.44 8.27 -15.04
CA ALA A 79 7.86 6.90 -15.32
C ALA A 79 9.25 6.92 -15.97
N THR A 80 10.14 6.05 -15.50
CA THR A 80 11.56 6.10 -15.88
C THR A 80 12.14 4.70 -15.99
N ASN A 81 13.07 4.49 -16.90
CA ASN A 81 13.91 3.29 -16.92
C ASN A 81 15.31 3.57 -16.35
N VAL A 82 15.48 4.66 -15.60
CA VAL A 82 16.76 5.01 -14.97
C VAL A 82 16.53 5.17 -13.47
N LEU A 83 17.34 4.47 -12.67
CA LEU A 83 17.35 4.54 -11.21
C LEU A 83 18.81 4.62 -10.75
N ASN A 84 19.20 5.66 -10.01
CA ASN A 84 20.57 5.85 -9.50
C ASN A 84 21.65 5.74 -10.59
N ASN A 85 21.43 6.39 -11.75
CA ASN A 85 22.28 6.30 -12.94
C ASN A 85 22.40 4.88 -13.55
N VAL A 86 21.55 3.94 -13.13
CA VAL A 86 21.44 2.59 -13.69
C VAL A 86 20.29 2.57 -14.69
N LYS A 87 20.58 2.30 -15.97
CA LYS A 87 19.56 2.09 -17.00
C LYS A 87 18.98 0.67 -16.87
N LEU A 88 17.74 0.61 -16.40
CA LEU A 88 16.96 -0.60 -16.25
C LEU A 88 16.39 -1.07 -17.60
N PRO A 89 16.19 -2.38 -17.76
CA PRO A 89 15.55 -2.97 -18.93
C PRO A 89 14.01 -2.95 -18.85
N ILE A 90 13.49 -2.29 -17.82
CA ILE A 90 12.06 -2.14 -17.53
C ILE A 90 11.80 -0.65 -17.21
N VAL A 91 10.54 -0.24 -17.34
CA VAL A 91 10.10 1.11 -16.96
C VAL A 91 9.46 1.03 -15.57
N LEU A 92 9.98 1.79 -14.62
CA LEU A 92 9.46 1.97 -13.28
C LEU A 92 8.23 2.91 -13.29
N PRO A 93 7.27 2.70 -12.38
CA PRO A 93 6.08 3.53 -12.31
C PRO A 93 6.40 4.95 -11.84
N ALA A 94 5.69 5.93 -12.40
CA ALA A 94 5.74 7.32 -11.95
C ALA A 94 5.31 7.48 -10.49
N LYS A 95 5.69 8.61 -9.87
CA LYS A 95 5.32 9.03 -8.52
C LYS A 95 5.58 7.96 -7.47
N THR A 96 6.75 7.36 -7.55
CA THR A 96 7.15 6.24 -6.70
C THR A 96 8.57 6.49 -6.20
N TYR A 97 8.87 5.99 -5.01
CA TYR A 97 10.21 5.87 -4.49
C TYR A 97 10.68 4.45 -4.81
N SER A 98 11.78 4.30 -5.55
CA SER A 98 12.36 2.97 -5.78
C SER A 98 13.74 2.83 -5.20
N TRP A 99 14.07 1.60 -4.84
CA TRP A 99 15.38 1.19 -4.43
C TRP A 99 15.78 -0.07 -5.20
N ILE A 100 17.02 -0.10 -5.68
CA ILE A 100 17.58 -1.24 -6.40
C ILE A 100 18.51 -2.01 -5.48
N ILE A 101 18.29 -3.31 -5.37
CA ILE A 101 19.02 -4.20 -4.48
C ILE A 101 19.40 -5.48 -5.19
N ASN A 102 20.32 -6.25 -4.60
CA ASN A 102 20.65 -7.57 -5.09
C ASN A 102 20.03 -8.66 -4.20
N LYS A 103 20.12 -9.91 -4.66
CA LYS A 103 19.66 -11.09 -3.93
C LYS A 103 20.21 -11.18 -2.51
N LYS A 104 21.49 -10.85 -2.29
CA LYS A 104 22.11 -10.88 -0.96
C LYS A 104 21.35 -10.01 0.06
N ILE A 105 20.92 -8.82 -0.35
CA ILE A 105 20.12 -7.93 0.52
C ILE A 105 18.73 -8.53 0.76
N VAL A 106 18.09 -9.09 -0.27
CA VAL A 106 16.77 -9.74 -0.13
C VAL A 106 16.85 -10.94 0.81
N ASP A 107 17.86 -11.79 0.66
CA ASP A 107 18.09 -12.96 1.52
C ASP A 107 18.35 -12.52 2.98
N GLU A 108 19.14 -11.46 3.21
CA GLU A 108 19.34 -10.91 4.56
C GLU A 108 18.04 -10.35 5.16
N MET A 109 17.17 -9.71 4.35
CA MET A 109 15.84 -9.25 4.81
C MET A 109 14.93 -10.41 5.20
N GLU A 110 15.02 -11.54 4.49
CA GLU A 110 14.23 -12.74 4.78
C GLU A 110 14.73 -13.44 6.05
N LEU A 111 16.06 -13.53 6.22
CA LEU A 111 16.69 -14.16 7.40
C LEU A 111 16.59 -13.30 8.67
N HIS A 112 16.62 -11.98 8.52
CA HIS A 112 16.67 -11.01 9.61
C HIS A 112 15.69 -9.83 9.39
N PRO A 113 14.38 -10.09 9.33
CA PRO A 113 13.36 -9.08 9.02
C PRO A 113 13.29 -7.94 10.05
N GLU A 114 13.73 -8.18 11.28
CA GLU A 114 13.80 -7.18 12.34
C GLU A 114 14.89 -6.12 12.11
N LYS A 115 15.94 -6.44 11.35
CA LYS A 115 17.10 -5.56 11.18
C LYS A 115 16.84 -4.46 10.15
N PHE A 116 16.05 -4.72 9.10
CA PHE A 116 15.81 -3.74 8.05
C PHE A 116 14.55 -2.91 8.32
N LYS A 117 14.77 -1.59 8.44
CA LYS A 117 13.69 -0.60 8.51
C LYS A 117 13.90 0.45 7.43
N MET A 118 12.81 1.04 6.97
CA MET A 118 12.85 2.29 6.21
C MET A 118 12.41 3.43 7.13
N GLU A 119 13.18 4.52 7.13
CA GLU A 119 12.86 5.71 7.92
C GLU A 119 12.51 6.86 6.97
N VAL A 120 11.26 7.32 7.09
CA VAL A 120 10.78 8.52 6.40
C VAL A 120 11.17 9.72 7.25
N ILE A 121 12.04 10.55 6.71
CA ILE A 121 12.57 11.74 7.37
C ILE A 121 12.29 12.98 6.53
N THR A 122 12.46 14.14 7.16
CA THR A 122 12.45 15.42 6.46
C THR A 122 13.80 16.10 6.54
N THR A 123 14.28 16.62 5.42
CA THR A 123 15.46 17.49 5.35
C THR A 123 14.98 18.93 5.35
N GLY A 124 15.45 19.72 6.32
CA GLY A 124 15.07 21.13 6.46
C GLY A 124 13.88 21.36 7.39
N LYS A 125 12.93 22.21 6.98
CA LYS A 125 11.82 22.62 7.86
C LYS A 125 10.86 21.46 8.08
N PRO A 126 10.48 21.16 9.34
CA PRO A 126 9.48 20.14 9.64
C PRO A 126 8.18 20.39 8.89
N ILE A 127 7.62 19.34 8.28
CA ILE A 127 6.30 19.40 7.66
C ILE A 127 5.26 19.37 8.79
N GLU A 128 4.75 20.53 9.17
CA GLU A 128 3.98 20.73 10.41
C GLU A 128 2.82 19.76 10.62
N LYS A 129 2.19 19.29 9.53
CA LYS A 129 1.05 18.37 9.56
C LYS A 129 1.40 16.93 9.96
N TYR A 130 2.64 16.49 9.76
CA TYR A 130 3.03 15.09 9.92
C TYR A 130 3.97 14.89 11.12
N GLU A 131 3.86 13.73 11.76
CA GLU A 131 4.80 13.31 12.80
C GLU A 131 6.01 12.69 12.08
N LEU A 132 7.14 13.38 11.97
CA LEU A 132 8.35 12.84 11.35
C LEU A 132 9.52 13.03 12.32
N PRO A 133 10.49 12.09 12.39
CA PRO A 133 10.64 10.89 11.55
C PRO A 133 9.68 9.74 11.92
N GLN A 134 9.41 8.84 10.96
CA GLN A 134 8.67 7.59 11.19
C GLN A 134 9.38 6.40 10.55
N GLN A 135 9.35 5.25 11.24
CA GLN A 135 9.97 4.02 10.77
C GLN A 135 8.92 2.98 10.36
N PHE A 136 9.24 2.22 9.31
CA PHE A 136 8.41 1.15 8.79
C PHE A 136 9.26 -0.09 8.53
N ASP A 137 8.64 -1.26 8.69
CA ASP A 137 9.28 -2.54 8.38
C ASP A 137 9.52 -2.69 6.89
N LEU A 138 10.73 -3.14 6.53
CA LEU A 138 11.06 -3.44 5.15
C LEU A 138 11.05 -4.96 4.97
N LYS A 139 10.00 -5.48 4.31
CA LYS A 139 9.78 -6.93 4.11
C LYS A 139 10.25 -7.37 2.72
N SER A 140 10.94 -8.50 2.63
CA SER A 140 11.48 -9.07 1.38
C SER A 140 10.41 -9.37 0.32
N ASP A 141 9.18 -9.74 0.73
CA ASP A 141 8.06 -10.10 -0.16
C ASP A 141 7.70 -9.05 -1.21
N TYR A 142 8.04 -7.78 -0.96
CA TYR A 142 7.75 -6.66 -1.86
C TYR A 142 8.89 -6.36 -2.85
N ALA A 143 10.03 -7.03 -2.72
CA ALA A 143 11.13 -6.92 -3.66
C ALA A 143 10.86 -7.79 -4.90
N VAL A 144 10.87 -7.18 -6.08
CA VAL A 144 10.56 -7.89 -7.34
C VAL A 144 11.80 -8.00 -8.21
N GLU A 145 12.10 -9.21 -8.66
CA GLU A 145 13.25 -9.50 -9.50
C GLU A 145 13.10 -8.88 -10.90
N VAL A 146 14.15 -8.18 -11.36
CA VAL A 146 14.14 -7.45 -12.64
C VAL A 146 14.03 -8.40 -13.82
N ILE A 147 14.72 -9.54 -13.82
CA ILE A 147 14.65 -10.50 -14.93
C ILE A 147 13.26 -11.11 -15.08
N THR A 148 12.53 -11.26 -13.97
CA THR A 148 11.14 -11.71 -13.98
C THR A 148 10.24 -10.66 -14.64
N LEU A 149 10.44 -9.37 -14.31
CA LEU A 149 9.72 -8.26 -14.94
C LEU A 149 10.06 -8.09 -16.43
N GLN A 150 11.31 -8.35 -16.85
CA GLN A 150 11.71 -8.27 -18.26
C GLN A 150 10.93 -9.25 -19.15
N LYS A 151 10.64 -10.45 -18.63
CA LYS A 151 9.93 -11.52 -19.35
C LYS A 151 8.42 -11.27 -19.47
N MET A 152 7.88 -10.30 -18.74
CA MET A 152 6.45 -9.98 -18.71
C MET A 152 6.04 -8.96 -19.78
N THR A 153 4.76 -8.95 -20.13
CA THR A 153 4.16 -7.83 -20.88
C THR A 153 4.12 -6.56 -20.01
N LYS A 154 3.85 -5.42 -20.64
CA LYS A 154 3.72 -4.14 -19.91
C LYS A 154 2.57 -4.20 -18.91
N GLU A 155 1.45 -4.80 -19.30
CA GLU A 155 0.24 -4.93 -18.50
C GLU A 155 0.48 -5.83 -17.28
N ALA A 156 1.13 -6.99 -17.48
CA ALA A 156 1.50 -7.89 -16.40
C ALA A 156 2.49 -7.24 -15.42
N ARG A 157 3.51 -6.51 -15.93
CA ARG A 157 4.42 -5.74 -15.07
C ARG A 157 3.69 -4.71 -14.21
N ASN A 158 2.73 -3.99 -14.79
CA ASN A 158 1.96 -2.99 -14.05
C ASN A 158 1.16 -3.61 -12.91
N LEU A 159 0.60 -4.80 -13.12
CA LEU A 159 -0.10 -5.56 -12.06
C LEU A 159 0.87 -5.98 -10.96
N VAL A 160 2.04 -6.51 -11.31
CA VAL A 160 3.06 -6.88 -10.32
C VAL A 160 3.49 -5.66 -9.51
N PHE A 161 3.80 -4.54 -10.16
CA PHE A 161 4.12 -3.30 -9.45
C PHE A 161 2.97 -2.80 -8.59
N TYR A 162 1.72 -2.94 -9.01
CA TYR A 162 0.58 -2.57 -8.19
C TYR A 162 0.53 -3.38 -6.89
N SER A 163 0.70 -4.70 -6.98
CA SER A 163 0.69 -5.59 -5.82
C SER A 163 1.94 -5.52 -4.95
N SER A 164 3.09 -5.15 -5.52
CA SER A 164 4.37 -5.13 -4.80
C SER A 164 4.75 -3.74 -4.25
N ASN A 165 4.04 -2.68 -4.65
CA ASN A 165 4.26 -1.35 -4.12
C ASN A 165 3.80 -1.28 -2.65
N VAL A 166 4.68 -0.84 -1.77
CA VAL A 166 4.32 -0.59 -0.37
C VAL A 166 3.76 0.82 -0.23
N PHE A 167 2.51 0.93 0.21
CA PHE A 167 1.87 2.21 0.50
C PHE A 167 2.04 2.54 1.98
N LEU A 168 2.92 3.51 2.28
CA LEU A 168 3.18 3.91 3.66
C LEU A 168 2.12 4.87 4.15
N ASN A 169 1.64 4.62 5.37
CA ASN A 169 0.77 5.55 6.07
C ASN A 169 1.61 6.35 7.07
N VAL A 170 1.88 7.63 6.76
CA VAL A 170 2.60 8.53 7.65
C VAL A 170 1.60 9.23 8.57
N GLU A 171 1.69 8.96 9.88
CA GLU A 171 0.83 9.56 10.89
C GLU A 171 0.89 11.09 10.89
N GLN A 172 -0.28 11.71 11.10
CA GLN A 172 -0.45 13.15 11.22
C GLN A 172 -0.44 13.57 12.68
N LYS A 173 0.03 14.78 12.98
CA LYS A 173 0.09 15.28 14.36
C LYS A 173 -1.29 15.24 15.02
N LYS A 174 -1.39 14.72 16.25
CA LYS A 174 -2.65 14.68 17.03
C LYS A 174 -3.37 16.02 17.09
N ALA A 175 -2.65 17.14 17.18
CA ALA A 175 -3.23 18.48 17.15
C ALA A 175 -3.89 18.80 15.80
N THR A 176 -3.32 18.37 14.68
CA THR A 176 -3.91 18.54 13.34
C THR A 176 -5.14 17.66 13.15
N ILE A 177 -5.11 16.42 13.65
CA ILE A 177 -6.30 15.54 13.67
C ILE A 177 -7.43 16.20 14.49
N ASN A 178 -7.11 16.76 15.66
CA ASN A 178 -8.09 17.46 16.50
C ASN A 178 -8.59 18.78 15.89
N THR A 179 -7.77 19.51 15.14
CA THR A 179 -8.21 20.74 14.43
C THR A 179 -9.11 20.38 13.24
N ILE A 180 -8.82 19.29 12.53
CA ILE A 180 -9.73 18.76 11.49
C ILE A 180 -11.02 18.20 12.13
N ASN A 181 -10.95 17.53 13.29
CA ASN A 181 -12.11 17.08 14.07
C ASN A 181 -12.85 18.21 14.82
N LYS A 182 -12.28 19.43 14.86
CA LYS A 182 -12.98 20.64 15.33
C LYS A 182 -13.65 21.35 14.15
N ALA A 183 -13.05 21.34 12.97
CA ALA A 183 -13.62 21.87 11.73
C ALA A 183 -14.77 20.98 11.21
N SER A 184 -14.59 19.67 11.26
CA SER A 184 -15.62 18.65 11.08
C SER A 184 -16.20 18.35 12.46
N LYS A 185 -17.41 18.80 12.80
CA LYS A 185 -18.06 18.66 14.13
C LYS A 185 -18.35 17.18 14.55
N VAL A 186 -17.42 16.26 14.36
CA VAL A 186 -17.64 14.81 14.43
C VAL A 186 -16.84 14.22 15.59
N LYS A 187 -17.51 14.00 16.73
CA LYS A 187 -16.99 13.23 17.87
C LYS A 187 -17.23 11.73 17.62
N ASN A 188 -16.23 11.02 17.09
CA ASN A 188 -16.30 9.57 16.87
C ASN A 188 -15.15 8.84 17.58
N ASP A 189 -15.41 7.61 18.06
CA ASP A 189 -14.48 6.81 18.87
C ASP A 189 -13.44 6.06 18.00
N THR A 190 -13.70 5.92 16.69
CA THR A 190 -12.81 5.25 15.73
C THR A 190 -12.98 5.84 14.34
N ILE A 191 -11.90 5.95 13.56
CA ILE A 191 -11.91 6.44 12.17
C ILE A 191 -11.34 5.37 11.25
N ILE A 192 -12.05 5.04 10.18
CA ILE A 192 -11.57 4.20 9.08
C ILE A 192 -11.35 5.11 7.87
N SER A 193 -10.19 5.03 7.23
CA SER A 193 -9.89 5.80 6.03
C SER A 193 -9.54 4.90 4.85
N PHE A 194 -10.14 5.11 3.68
CA PHE A 194 -9.77 4.42 2.44
C PHE A 194 -9.86 5.35 1.22
N SER A 195 -9.19 4.97 0.14
CA SER A 195 -9.19 5.66 -1.15
C SER A 195 -10.07 4.88 -2.12
N VAL A 196 -11.03 5.55 -2.78
CA VAL A 196 -11.92 4.90 -3.75
C VAL A 196 -11.32 4.89 -5.17
N ARG A 197 -10.20 5.59 -5.39
CA ARG A 197 -9.55 5.69 -6.72
C ARG A 197 -8.84 4.42 -7.16
N ASP A 198 -8.20 3.72 -6.23
CA ASP A 198 -7.23 2.67 -6.56
C ASP A 198 -7.84 1.26 -6.39
N ASP A 199 -8.57 1.02 -5.29
CA ASP A 199 -9.15 -0.29 -4.95
C ASP A 199 -10.68 -0.38 -5.10
N GLY A 200 -11.30 0.68 -5.61
CA GLY A 200 -12.76 0.81 -5.65
C GLY A 200 -13.39 0.98 -4.27
N ILE A 201 -14.71 0.82 -4.18
CA ILE A 201 -15.42 0.89 -2.90
C ILE A 201 -15.13 -0.41 -2.14
N PRO A 202 -14.63 -0.36 -0.89
CA PRO A 202 -14.43 -1.57 -0.10
C PRO A 202 -15.71 -2.40 -0.01
N LYS A 203 -15.58 -3.72 -0.14
CA LYS A 203 -16.71 -4.66 -0.15
C LYS A 203 -17.65 -4.45 1.04
N TRP A 204 -17.09 -4.27 2.24
CA TRP A 204 -17.88 -4.02 3.44
C TRP A 204 -18.72 -2.74 3.35
N LEU A 205 -18.22 -1.67 2.73
CA LEU A 205 -18.96 -0.41 2.60
C LEU A 205 -20.14 -0.57 1.64
N SER A 206 -19.95 -1.31 0.55
CA SER A 206 -21.03 -1.65 -0.39
C SER A 206 -22.15 -2.48 0.26
N ILE A 207 -21.83 -3.24 1.31
CA ILE A 207 -22.79 -4.01 2.09
C ILE A 207 -23.49 -3.10 3.12
N VAL A 208 -22.71 -2.33 3.87
CA VAL A 208 -23.18 -1.46 4.96
C VAL A 208 -24.02 -0.28 4.44
N ASP A 209 -23.76 0.19 3.22
CA ASP A 209 -24.46 1.28 2.56
C ASP A 209 -24.59 1.02 1.06
N ALA A 210 -25.51 0.12 0.67
CA ALA A 210 -25.71 -0.28 -0.73
C ALA A 210 -26.15 0.87 -1.67
N ALA A 211 -26.64 1.99 -1.10
CA ALA A 211 -26.96 3.19 -1.85
C ALA A 211 -25.74 4.10 -2.06
N TYR A 212 -24.63 3.83 -1.38
CA TYR A 212 -23.39 4.57 -1.52
C TYR A 212 -22.82 4.39 -2.93
N LYS A 213 -23.01 5.42 -3.74
CA LYS A 213 -22.36 5.58 -5.03
C LYS A 213 -21.51 6.83 -4.91
N PRO A 214 -20.17 6.75 -4.94
CA PRO A 214 -19.34 7.94 -5.10
C PRO A 214 -19.79 8.57 -6.42
N ASN A 215 -20.41 9.74 -6.37
CA ASN A 215 -21.01 10.34 -7.56
C ASN A 215 -19.95 10.44 -8.66
N ASN A 216 -20.38 10.16 -9.90
CA ASN A 216 -19.56 10.15 -11.11
C ASN A 216 -19.15 11.57 -11.56
N SER A 217 -18.89 12.48 -10.62
CA SER A 217 -18.69 13.90 -10.85
C SER A 217 -17.44 14.34 -10.11
N HIS A 218 -16.65 15.19 -10.77
CA HIS A 218 -15.34 15.70 -10.39
C HIS A 218 -15.25 16.50 -9.06
N SER A 219 -16.13 16.26 -8.08
CA SER A 219 -16.04 16.83 -6.73
C SER A 219 -14.97 16.10 -5.93
N ARG A 220 -13.82 16.77 -5.75
CA ARG A 220 -12.68 16.39 -4.90
C ARG A 220 -12.99 16.45 -3.39
N VAL A 221 -14.24 16.17 -3.00
CA VAL A 221 -14.70 16.36 -1.63
C VAL A 221 -14.53 15.05 -0.87
N THR A 222 -13.69 15.08 0.17
CA THR A 222 -13.62 14.00 1.16
C THR A 222 -14.97 13.87 1.85
N GLU A 223 -15.60 12.70 1.75
CA GLU A 223 -16.86 12.44 2.45
C GLU A 223 -16.57 11.76 3.79
N ILE A 224 -17.25 12.21 4.84
CA ILE A 224 -17.24 11.55 6.15
C ILE A 224 -18.59 10.87 6.34
N LEU A 225 -18.59 9.55 6.34
CA LEU A 225 -19.77 8.73 6.60
C LEU A 225 -19.73 8.26 8.05
N GLU A 226 -20.84 8.36 8.76
CA GLU A 226 -20.93 7.92 10.16
C GLU A 226 -21.72 6.63 10.27
N TYR A 227 -21.15 5.66 11.00
CA TYR A 227 -21.76 4.37 11.27
C TYR A 227 -21.66 4.00 12.76
N LYS A 228 -22.49 3.04 13.16
CA LYS A 228 -22.41 2.39 14.46
C LYS A 228 -21.59 1.11 14.31
N GLY A 229 -20.54 0.95 15.11
CA GLY A 229 -19.67 -0.22 15.07
C GLY A 229 -19.52 -0.93 16.42
N TYR A 230 -18.85 -2.09 16.40
CA TYR A 230 -18.59 -2.95 17.54
C TYR A 230 -17.19 -3.57 17.40
N TRP A 231 -16.40 -3.53 18.47
CA TRP A 231 -15.16 -4.31 18.57
C TRP A 231 -15.48 -5.68 19.15
N TYR A 232 -15.05 -6.77 18.49
CA TYR A 232 -15.21 -8.13 19.00
C TYR A 232 -14.11 -9.02 18.42
N ASN A 233 -13.41 -9.78 19.27
CA ASN A 233 -12.25 -10.60 18.91
C ASN A 233 -11.26 -9.86 17.99
N GLU A 234 -10.82 -8.67 18.42
CA GLU A 234 -9.85 -7.83 17.70
C GLU A 234 -10.27 -7.38 16.28
N LYS A 235 -11.52 -7.65 15.89
CA LYS A 235 -12.09 -7.21 14.61
C LYS A 235 -13.13 -6.11 14.81
N LEU A 236 -13.17 -5.18 13.86
CA LEU A 236 -14.16 -4.13 13.79
C LEU A 236 -15.34 -4.56 12.93
N TYR A 237 -16.53 -4.56 13.53
CA TYR A 237 -17.79 -4.83 12.86
C TYR A 237 -18.60 -3.54 12.73
N ILE A 238 -19.20 -3.32 11.57
CA ILE A 238 -19.95 -2.11 11.24
C ILE A 238 -21.39 -2.51 10.95
N ARG A 239 -22.33 -1.80 11.59
CA ARG A 239 -23.76 -2.05 11.42
C ARG A 239 -24.25 -1.42 10.12
N GLN A 240 -24.92 -2.23 9.30
CA GLN A 240 -25.62 -1.76 8.11
C GLN A 240 -26.71 -0.74 8.50
N LYS A 241 -26.83 0.33 7.72
CA LYS A 241 -27.92 1.29 7.90
C LYS A 241 -29.24 0.56 7.62
N PRO A 242 -30.26 0.69 8.49
CA PRO A 242 -31.55 0.07 8.24
C PRO A 242 -32.10 0.62 6.92
N GLN A 243 -32.23 -0.23 5.90
CA GLN A 243 -33.01 0.12 4.73
C GLN A 243 -34.43 0.34 5.21
N LYS A 244 -34.97 1.57 5.07
CA LYS A 244 -36.39 1.80 5.38
C LYS A 244 -37.19 0.80 4.56
N PRO A 245 -37.90 -0.16 5.18
CA PRO A 245 -38.75 -1.03 4.40
C PRO A 245 -39.79 -0.14 3.70
N LYS A 246 -40.06 -0.39 2.42
CA LYS A 246 -41.11 0.33 1.67
C LYS A 246 -42.51 0.12 2.28
N ILE A 247 -42.64 -0.77 3.26
CA ILE A 247 -43.87 -1.12 3.95
C ILE A 247 -43.57 -1.09 5.45
N ALA A 248 -44.36 -0.33 6.20
CA ALA A 248 -44.29 -0.29 7.66
C ALA A 248 -44.80 -1.63 8.23
N LEU A 249 -43.95 -2.66 8.22
CA LEU A 249 -44.17 -3.86 9.00
C LEU A 249 -43.62 -3.60 10.41
N SER A 250 -44.51 -3.67 11.38
CA SER A 250 -44.27 -3.43 12.82
C SER A 250 -43.40 -4.49 13.50
N CYS A 251 -42.54 -5.20 12.76
CA CYS A 251 -41.77 -6.33 13.28
C CYS A 251 -40.29 -6.23 12.89
N ASN A 252 -39.45 -6.10 13.93
CA ASN A 252 -38.03 -6.46 14.00
C ASN A 252 -37.20 -6.28 12.73
N VAL A 253 -36.55 -5.13 12.61
CA VAL A 253 -35.55 -4.87 11.57
C VAL A 253 -34.35 -5.80 11.81
N PRO A 254 -33.98 -6.68 10.85
CA PRO A 254 -32.75 -7.46 10.95
C PRO A 254 -31.57 -6.49 11.05
N TYR A 255 -30.71 -6.69 12.06
CA TYR A 255 -29.41 -6.03 12.05
C TYR A 255 -28.45 -6.94 11.30
N THR A 256 -27.88 -6.41 10.23
CA THR A 256 -26.71 -7.02 9.58
C THR A 256 -25.51 -6.20 10.02
N ILE A 257 -24.51 -6.90 10.54
CA ILE A 257 -23.21 -6.34 10.88
C ILE A 257 -22.17 -7.00 9.96
N THR A 258 -21.20 -6.22 9.52
CA THR A 258 -20.19 -6.64 8.54
C THR A 258 -18.82 -6.26 9.07
N ASP A 259 -17.87 -7.18 9.04
CA ASP A 259 -16.48 -6.82 9.33
C ASP A 259 -15.84 -6.04 8.16
N VAL A 260 -14.65 -5.49 8.38
CA VAL A 260 -13.91 -4.76 7.34
C VAL A 260 -13.47 -5.63 6.15
N ASP A 261 -13.53 -6.97 6.29
CA ASP A 261 -13.21 -7.93 5.22
C ASP A 261 -14.46 -8.26 4.37
N GLY A 262 -15.65 -7.79 4.78
CA GLY A 262 -16.92 -8.04 4.09
C GLY A 262 -17.65 -9.30 4.54
N ASN A 263 -17.27 -9.90 5.67
CA ASN A 263 -17.98 -11.03 6.27
C ASN A 263 -19.18 -10.51 7.05
N THR A 264 -20.37 -10.96 6.67
CA THR A 264 -21.64 -10.56 7.27
C THR A 264 -22.12 -11.56 8.29
N CYS A 265 -22.64 -11.09 9.42
CA CYS A 265 -23.54 -11.87 10.24
C CYS A 265 -24.84 -11.09 10.49
N SER A 266 -25.95 -11.83 10.56
CA SER A 266 -27.29 -11.27 10.63
C SER A 266 -28.02 -11.83 11.85
N GLY A 267 -28.76 -10.97 12.54
CA GLY A 267 -29.61 -11.38 13.66
C GLY A 267 -30.85 -10.50 13.79
N MET A 268 -31.85 -11.05 14.47
CA MET A 268 -33.04 -10.30 14.89
C MET A 268 -32.87 -9.82 16.35
N SER A 269 -33.47 -8.68 16.71
CA SER A 269 -33.62 -8.28 18.12
C SER A 269 -35.05 -8.55 18.55
N GLY A 270 -35.26 -9.27 19.64
CA GLY A 270 -36.59 -9.54 20.21
C GLY A 270 -36.68 -10.87 20.94
N ALA A 271 -37.68 -11.03 21.80
CA ALA A 271 -38.03 -12.33 22.39
C ALA A 271 -38.42 -13.29 21.26
N GLY A 272 -37.56 -14.30 21.00
CA GLY A 272 -37.72 -15.25 19.88
C GLY A 272 -36.72 -15.07 18.73
N ALA A 273 -35.72 -14.19 18.84
CA ALA A 273 -34.77 -13.97 17.76
C ALA A 273 -33.77 -15.12 17.52
N PHE A 274 -33.73 -15.62 16.28
CA PHE A 274 -32.64 -16.45 15.75
C PHE A 274 -31.49 -15.55 15.26
N SER A 275 -30.26 -15.95 15.54
CA SER A 275 -29.04 -15.34 15.00
C SER A 275 -28.18 -16.42 14.38
N THR A 276 -27.57 -16.13 13.25
CA THR A 276 -26.55 -16.99 12.65
C THR A 276 -25.15 -16.50 13.03
N GLY A 277 -24.27 -17.43 13.42
CA GLY A 277 -22.90 -17.11 13.88
C GLY A 277 -22.82 -16.30 15.19
N ASN A 278 -21.68 -15.64 15.42
CA ASN A 278 -21.36 -14.90 16.66
C ASN A 278 -22.08 -13.54 16.78
N CYS A 279 -23.09 -13.27 15.97
CA CYS A 279 -23.78 -11.97 15.87
C CYS A 279 -24.37 -11.49 17.21
N LYS A 280 -24.97 -12.43 17.98
CA LYS A 280 -25.49 -12.15 19.34
C LYS A 280 -24.41 -11.74 20.33
N GLU A 281 -23.19 -12.26 20.19
CA GLU A 281 -22.08 -11.94 21.08
C GLU A 281 -21.47 -10.58 20.74
N ILE A 282 -21.33 -10.28 19.45
CA ILE A 282 -20.80 -8.98 18.98
C ILE A 282 -21.67 -7.81 19.48
N ILE A 283 -22.99 -7.97 19.50
CA ILE A 283 -23.93 -6.88 19.84
C ILE A 283 -24.09 -6.67 21.34
N LYS A 284 -23.67 -7.63 22.16
CA LYS A 284 -23.54 -7.43 23.62
C LYS A 284 -22.44 -6.41 23.94
N ASN A 285 -21.46 -6.22 23.06
CA ASN A 285 -20.40 -5.24 23.28
C ASN A 285 -20.92 -3.80 23.14
N LYS A 286 -20.28 -2.88 23.86
CA LYS A 286 -20.60 -1.45 23.80
C LYS A 286 -20.36 -0.95 22.37
N SER A 287 -21.40 -0.37 21.76
CA SER A 287 -21.28 0.20 20.44
C SER A 287 -20.41 1.45 20.43
N ILE A 288 -19.65 1.62 19.38
CA ILE A 288 -18.80 2.78 19.11
C ILE A 288 -19.30 3.56 17.90
N LYS A 289 -18.95 4.85 17.84
CA LYS A 289 -19.15 5.65 16.62
C LYS A 289 -17.95 5.51 15.70
N VAL A 290 -18.21 5.11 14.46
CA VAL A 290 -17.19 4.93 13.42
C VAL A 290 -17.36 6.02 12.38
N ALA A 291 -16.34 6.87 12.20
CA ALA A 291 -16.25 7.77 11.07
C ALA A 291 -15.54 7.05 9.92
N VAL A 292 -16.06 7.16 8.71
CA VAL A 292 -15.49 6.57 7.53
C VAL A 292 -15.12 7.70 6.58
N TRP A 293 -13.83 7.87 6.39
CA TRP A 293 -13.25 8.89 5.54
C TRP A 293 -13.02 8.33 4.16
N VAL A 294 -13.79 8.82 3.21
CA VAL A 294 -13.69 8.45 1.81
C VAL A 294 -12.85 9.50 1.11
N ASN A 295 -11.65 9.14 0.72
CA ASN A 295 -10.83 9.98 -0.14
C ASN A 295 -11.12 9.66 -1.61
N PRO A 296 -11.63 10.63 -2.39
CA PRO A 296 -11.95 10.42 -3.79
C PRO A 296 -10.73 10.49 -4.69
#